data_AF-A0A009GXG8-F1
#
_entry.id   AF-A0A009GXG8-F1
#
_cell.length_a   1.000
_cell.length_b   1.000
_cell.length_c   1.000
_cell.angle_alpha   90.00
_cell.angle_beta   90.00
_cell.angle_gamma   90.00
#
_symmetry.space_group_name_H-M   'P 1'
#
loop_
_entity.id
_entity.type
_entity.pdbx_description
1 polymer ?
#
loop_
_entity_poly.entity_id
_entity_poly.type
_entity_poly.pdbx_seq_one_letter_code
_entity_poly.pdbx_strand_id
1 'polypeptide(L)'
;MLHILKFIKDYLSIIVLIPTLLGALFQIFNIIFYVGLPYIRYFSASQLIPDGILIIFLIFFLIIIYILILFFKFQYEDLKSNYLEDKGIYEISTFIFFSIFLILLPFSIYKLYNHSLQNDIISLYSHFFSQVILTLNISLLFLYLNEVINIKIDHLNNTMLINYTRKLIFFITTLFSTYLLFNLINTLYISNEMIVQSKDLYNFRKLKEKFKQQGNVDNIKILYLNRDYVFCEISTSFGKEIAIIEQKELLSIFPKKDDDEEK
;
A
#
# COMPACT_ATOMS: atom_id res chain seq x y z
N MET A 1 9.19 -25.33 21.58
CA MET A 1 9.47 -24.03 22.23
C MET A 1 10.97 -23.74 22.33
N LEU A 2 11.79 -24.63 22.93
CA LEU A 2 13.26 -24.46 23.02
C LEU A 2 13.97 -24.24 21.67
N HIS A 3 13.54 -24.94 20.61
CA HIS A 3 14.11 -24.77 19.26
C HIS A 3 13.83 -23.40 18.64
N ILE A 4 12.64 -22.81 18.90
CA ILE A 4 12.27 -21.49 18.38
C ILE A 4 13.10 -20.40 19.07
N LEU A 5 13.24 -20.49 20.39
CA LEU A 5 14.08 -19.56 21.17
C LEU A 5 15.55 -19.63 20.73
N LYS A 6 16.06 -20.85 20.49
CA LYS A 6 17.42 -21.03 19.96
C LYS A 6 17.57 -20.39 18.59
N PHE A 7 16.62 -20.62 17.68
CA PHE A 7 16.62 -19.98 16.36
C PHE A 7 16.60 -18.45 16.45
N ILE A 8 15.70 -17.86 17.23
CA ILE A 8 15.63 -16.39 17.39
C ILE A 8 16.95 -15.85 17.94
N LYS A 9 17.56 -16.54 18.91
CA LYS A 9 18.85 -16.14 19.47
C LYS A 9 19.97 -16.21 18.44
N ASP A 10 20.02 -17.29 17.66
CA ASP A 10 21.08 -17.53 16.66
C ASP A 10 20.97 -16.54 15.47
N TYR A 11 19.77 -16.04 15.16
CA TYR A 11 19.51 -15.13 14.04
C TYR A 11 19.11 -13.71 14.45
N LEU A 12 19.21 -13.35 15.75
CA LEU A 12 18.75 -12.06 16.28
C LEU A 12 19.34 -10.87 15.50
N SER A 13 20.63 -10.95 15.18
CA SER A 13 21.33 -9.92 14.41
C SER A 13 20.70 -9.71 13.04
N ILE A 14 20.32 -10.77 12.34
CA ILE A 14 19.69 -10.70 11.01
C ILE A 14 18.26 -10.16 11.14
N ILE A 15 17.51 -10.64 12.13
CA ILE A 15 16.13 -10.22 12.41
C ILE A 15 16.05 -8.71 12.67
N VAL A 16 17.06 -8.11 13.30
CA VAL A 16 17.13 -6.67 13.53
C VAL A 16 17.74 -5.92 12.34
N LEU A 17 18.77 -6.48 11.69
CA LEU A 17 19.49 -5.80 10.61
C LEU A 17 18.62 -5.61 9.36
N ILE A 18 17.87 -6.62 8.94
CA ILE A 18 17.03 -6.56 7.73
C ILE A 18 16.01 -5.41 7.80
N PRO A 19 15.13 -5.31 8.82
CA PRO A 19 14.20 -4.19 8.91
C PRO A 19 14.96 -2.86 9.00
N THR A 20 16.05 -2.79 9.76
CA THR A 20 16.83 -1.55 9.87
C THR A 20 17.33 -1.04 8.51
N LEU A 21 17.88 -1.92 7.66
CA LEU A 21 18.34 -1.55 6.32
C LEU A 21 17.18 -1.11 5.41
N LEU A 22 16.06 -1.84 5.44
CA LEU A 22 14.88 -1.51 4.64
C LEU A 22 14.27 -0.16 5.06
N GLY A 23 14.14 0.09 6.35
CA GLY A 23 13.66 1.37 6.88
C GLY A 23 14.62 2.52 6.54
N ALA A 24 15.94 2.28 6.59
CA ALA A 24 16.93 3.27 6.17
C ALA A 24 16.77 3.66 4.70
N LEU A 25 16.64 2.68 3.82
CA LEU A 25 16.41 2.94 2.39
C LEU A 25 15.11 3.73 2.19
N PHE A 26 14.03 3.31 2.84
CA PHE A 26 12.74 4.00 2.76
C PHE A 26 12.81 5.45 3.18
N GLN A 27 13.39 5.71 4.34
CA GLN A 27 13.52 7.06 4.88
C GLN A 27 14.40 7.94 4.00
N ILE A 28 15.52 7.41 3.47
CA ILE A 28 16.37 8.13 2.52
C ILE A 28 15.58 8.49 1.26
N PHE A 29 14.85 7.54 0.66
CA PHE A 29 14.05 7.80 -0.52
C PHE A 29 12.97 8.86 -0.27
N ASN A 30 12.27 8.80 0.86
CA ASN A 30 11.25 9.78 1.21
C ASN A 30 11.85 11.18 1.41
N ILE A 31 12.96 11.31 2.13
CA ILE A 31 13.61 12.61 2.33
C ILE A 31 14.08 13.18 0.98
N ILE A 32 14.73 12.37 0.13
CA ILE A 32 15.19 12.80 -1.20
C ILE A 32 14.02 13.25 -2.06
N PHE A 33 12.94 12.48 -2.11
CA PHE A 33 11.81 12.72 -3.00
C PHE A 33 10.95 13.90 -2.55
N TYR A 34 10.63 14.00 -1.26
CA TYR A 34 9.71 15.01 -0.74
C TYR A 34 10.38 16.32 -0.32
N VAL A 35 11.67 16.30 0.01
CA VAL A 35 12.37 17.46 0.60
C VAL A 35 13.62 17.83 -0.20
N GLY A 36 14.46 16.85 -0.52
CA GLY A 36 15.68 17.01 -1.31
C GLY A 36 16.94 16.42 -0.66
N LEU A 37 17.98 16.21 -1.47
CA LEU A 37 19.23 15.56 -1.07
C LEU A 37 19.95 16.20 0.15
N PRO A 38 20.04 17.54 0.30
CA PRO A 38 20.73 18.14 1.44
C PRO A 38 20.12 17.80 2.81
N TYR A 39 18.85 17.37 2.80
CA TYR A 39 18.08 17.11 4.01
C TYR A 39 18.23 15.69 4.56
N ILE A 40 19.01 14.81 3.90
CA ILE A 40 19.31 13.46 4.41
C ILE A 40 19.92 13.49 5.82
N ARG A 41 20.60 14.58 6.20
CA ARG A 41 21.18 14.74 7.54
C ARG A 41 20.15 14.71 8.68
N TYR A 42 18.87 14.93 8.38
CA TYR A 42 17.76 14.93 9.34
C TYR A 42 17.06 13.57 9.42
N PHE A 43 17.81 12.50 9.18
CA PHE A 43 17.39 11.11 9.22
C PHE A 43 17.12 10.64 10.66
N SER A 44 16.03 9.91 10.91
CA SER A 44 15.67 9.42 12.24
C SER A 44 16.04 7.94 12.43
N ALA A 45 17.16 7.70 13.09
CA ALA A 45 17.64 6.34 13.37
C ALA A 45 16.64 5.49 14.18
N SER A 46 15.74 6.13 14.91
CA SER A 46 14.77 5.42 15.75
C SER A 46 13.53 4.91 15.01
N GLN A 47 13.29 5.36 13.77
CA GLN A 47 12.18 4.91 12.93
C GLN A 47 12.56 3.79 11.96
N LEU A 48 13.84 3.43 11.87
CA LEU A 48 14.31 2.44 10.90
C LEU A 48 13.68 1.07 11.10
N ILE A 49 13.59 0.60 12.34
CA ILE A 49 12.99 -0.70 12.62
C ILE A 49 11.49 -0.68 12.34
N PRO A 50 10.69 0.28 12.87
CA PRO A 50 9.27 0.40 12.51
C PRO A 50 9.01 0.47 10.99
N ASP A 51 9.70 1.36 10.28
CA ASP A 51 9.52 1.56 8.84
C ASP A 51 9.94 0.31 8.05
N GLY A 52 11.03 -0.33 8.48
CA GLY A 52 11.50 -1.59 7.92
C GLY A 52 10.51 -2.74 8.09
N ILE A 53 9.90 -2.86 9.27
CA ILE A 53 8.86 -3.86 9.54
C ILE A 53 7.64 -3.60 8.63
N LEU A 54 7.27 -2.35 8.40
CA LEU A 54 6.18 -2.00 7.49
C LEU A 54 6.47 -2.47 6.05
N ILE A 55 7.71 -2.29 5.58
CA ILE A 55 8.13 -2.81 4.26
C ILE A 55 8.10 -4.33 4.22
N ILE A 56 8.64 -5.00 5.24
CA ILE A 56 8.62 -6.47 5.31
C ILE A 56 7.18 -6.97 5.27
N PHE A 57 6.27 -6.32 5.99
CA PHE A 57 4.85 -6.65 5.98
C PHE A 57 4.25 -6.50 4.57
N LEU A 58 4.59 -5.43 3.85
CA LEU A 58 4.14 -5.24 2.47
C LEU A 58 4.70 -6.29 1.51
N ILE A 59 5.99 -6.63 1.63
CA ILE A 59 6.62 -7.71 0.85
C ILE A 59 5.96 -9.05 1.15
N PHE A 60 5.66 -9.34 2.42
CA PHE A 60 4.97 -10.56 2.84
C PHE A 60 3.60 -10.69 2.16
N PHE A 61 2.83 -9.60 2.09
CA PHE A 61 1.57 -9.59 1.35
C PHE A 61 1.75 -9.88 -0.14
N LEU A 62 2.77 -9.30 -0.77
CA LEU A 62 3.09 -9.58 -2.18
C LEU A 62 3.46 -11.05 -2.39
N ILE A 63 4.21 -11.64 -1.46
CA ILE A 63 4.56 -13.07 -1.49
C ILE A 63 3.31 -13.94 -1.37
N ILE A 64 2.38 -13.63 -0.46
CA ILE A 64 1.11 -14.36 -0.35
C ILE A 64 0.34 -14.30 -1.66
N ILE A 65 0.20 -13.11 -2.26
CA ILE A 65 -0.48 -12.95 -3.54
C ILE A 65 0.21 -13.79 -4.62
N TYR A 66 1.53 -13.77 -4.69
CA TYR A 66 2.30 -14.58 -5.62
C TYR A 66 2.09 -16.08 -5.41
N ILE A 67 2.11 -16.56 -4.16
CA ILE A 67 1.83 -17.96 -3.83
C ILE A 67 0.41 -18.35 -4.22
N LEU A 68 -0.58 -17.49 -3.98
CA LEU A 68 -1.96 -17.74 -4.41
C LEU A 68 -2.05 -17.86 -5.93
N ILE A 69 -1.40 -16.96 -6.68
CA ILE A 69 -1.34 -17.03 -8.14
C ILE A 69 -0.72 -18.36 -8.59
N LEU A 70 0.39 -18.79 -7.97
CA LEU A 70 1.02 -20.08 -8.27
C LEU A 70 0.12 -21.26 -7.91
N PHE A 71 -0.53 -21.24 -6.75
CA PHE A 71 -1.46 -22.28 -6.32
C PHE A 71 -2.60 -22.45 -7.32
N PHE A 72 -3.21 -21.34 -7.77
CA PHE A 72 -4.24 -21.37 -8.80
C PHE A 72 -3.69 -21.88 -10.14
N LYS A 73 -2.45 -21.53 -10.50
CA LYS A 73 -1.80 -22.05 -11.71
C LYS A 73 -1.56 -23.57 -11.64
N PHE A 74 -1.08 -24.07 -10.51
CA PHE A 74 -0.84 -25.51 -10.32
C PHE A 74 -2.14 -26.32 -10.29
N GLN A 75 -3.13 -25.87 -9.51
CA GLN A 75 -4.48 -26.44 -9.53
C GLN A 75 -5.04 -26.46 -10.95
N TYR A 76 -4.79 -25.41 -11.72
CA TYR A 76 -5.18 -25.35 -13.11
C TYR A 76 -4.48 -26.40 -13.99
N GLU A 77 -3.15 -26.55 -13.89
CA GLU A 77 -2.41 -27.53 -14.70
C GLU A 77 -2.87 -28.97 -14.39
N ASP A 78 -3.15 -29.27 -13.13
CA ASP A 78 -3.65 -30.57 -12.65
C ASP A 78 -5.12 -30.81 -13.08
N LEU A 79 -5.96 -29.76 -13.02
CA LEU A 79 -7.33 -29.81 -13.54
C LEU A 79 -7.37 -29.97 -15.06
N LYS A 80 -6.40 -29.40 -15.80
CA LYS A 80 -6.30 -29.56 -17.25
C LYS A 80 -5.94 -30.99 -17.65
N SER A 81 -5.02 -31.64 -16.94
CA SER A 81 -4.72 -33.05 -17.19
C SER A 81 -5.92 -33.94 -16.86
N ASN A 82 -6.67 -33.62 -15.81
CA ASN A 82 -7.87 -34.37 -15.40
C ASN A 82 -9.14 -34.04 -16.22
N TYR A 83 -9.18 -32.91 -16.94
CA TYR A 83 -10.30 -32.54 -17.83
C TYR A 83 -10.52 -33.58 -18.95
N LEU A 84 -9.45 -34.26 -19.37
CA LEU A 84 -9.53 -35.35 -20.34
C LEU A 84 -10.21 -36.60 -19.77
N GLU A 85 -10.27 -36.74 -18.43
CA GLU A 85 -10.87 -37.90 -17.74
C GLU A 85 -12.23 -37.60 -17.11
N ASP A 86 -12.49 -36.39 -16.58
CA ASP A 86 -13.73 -36.12 -15.83
C ASP A 86 -14.28 -34.69 -15.99
N LYS A 87 -14.97 -34.46 -17.11
CA LYS A 87 -15.51 -33.16 -17.55
C LYS A 87 -16.46 -32.48 -16.55
N GLY A 88 -17.23 -33.26 -15.77
CA GLY A 88 -18.26 -32.74 -14.87
C GLY A 88 -17.72 -32.01 -13.64
N ILE A 89 -16.63 -32.51 -13.05
CA ILE A 89 -16.01 -31.92 -11.86
C ILE A 89 -15.39 -30.55 -12.19
N TYR A 90 -14.79 -30.44 -13.38
CA TYR A 90 -14.23 -29.18 -13.87
C TYR A 90 -15.32 -28.10 -14.03
N GLU A 91 -16.44 -28.43 -14.68
CA GLU A 91 -17.57 -27.49 -14.88
C GLU A 91 -18.16 -27.01 -13.54
N ILE A 92 -18.24 -27.89 -12.54
CA ILE A 92 -18.72 -27.52 -11.19
C ILE A 92 -17.72 -26.60 -10.47
N SER A 93 -16.42 -26.93 -10.49
CA SER A 93 -15.39 -26.13 -9.82
C SER A 93 -15.28 -24.72 -10.42
N THR A 94 -15.33 -24.62 -11.75
CA THR A 94 -15.35 -23.34 -12.48
C THR A 94 -16.61 -22.54 -12.24
N PHE A 95 -17.77 -23.19 -12.16
CA PHE A 95 -19.03 -22.53 -11.81
C PHE A 95 -19.01 -21.96 -10.38
N ILE A 96 -18.50 -22.72 -9.40
CA ILE A 96 -18.35 -22.25 -8.00
C ILE A 96 -17.40 -21.05 -7.95
N PHE A 97 -16.26 -21.13 -8.62
CA PHE A 97 -15.30 -20.04 -8.68
C PHE A 97 -15.88 -18.77 -9.30
N PHE A 98 -16.58 -18.91 -10.44
CA PHE A 98 -17.25 -17.79 -11.12
C PHE A 98 -18.37 -17.19 -10.26
N SER A 99 -19.08 -18.01 -9.50
CA SER A 99 -20.12 -17.57 -8.56
C SER A 99 -19.54 -16.78 -7.39
N ILE A 100 -18.42 -17.23 -6.81
CA ILE A 100 -17.71 -16.48 -5.77
C ILE A 100 -17.22 -15.14 -6.32
N PHE A 101 -16.66 -15.13 -7.54
CA PHE A 101 -16.22 -13.92 -8.22
C PHE A 101 -17.39 -12.93 -8.45
N LEU A 102 -18.53 -13.40 -8.94
CA LEU A 102 -19.75 -12.61 -9.16
C LEU A 102 -20.33 -12.01 -7.87
N ILE A 103 -20.06 -12.61 -6.71
CA ILE A 103 -20.48 -12.07 -5.40
C ILE A 103 -19.47 -11.04 -4.87
N LEU A 104 -18.17 -11.33 -4.99
CA LEU A 104 -17.11 -10.46 -4.44
C LEU A 104 -16.94 -9.17 -5.24
N LEU A 105 -17.14 -9.20 -6.56
CA LEU A 105 -16.93 -8.04 -7.42
C LEU A 105 -17.95 -6.91 -7.15
N PRO A 106 -19.28 -7.13 -7.12
CA PRO A 106 -20.25 -6.11 -6.74
C PRO A 106 -20.06 -5.60 -5.31
N PHE A 107 -19.68 -6.48 -4.38
CA PHE A 107 -19.37 -6.09 -3.00
C PHE A 107 -18.17 -5.14 -2.93
N SER A 108 -17.10 -5.43 -3.68
CA SER A 108 -15.92 -4.56 -3.77
C SER A 108 -16.23 -3.21 -4.43
N ILE A 109 -17.04 -3.19 -5.49
CA ILE A 109 -17.50 -1.96 -6.17
C ILE A 109 -18.41 -1.13 -5.25
N TYR A 110 -19.35 -1.76 -4.56
CA TYR A 110 -20.23 -1.11 -3.59
C TYR A 110 -19.44 -0.45 -2.46
N LYS A 111 -18.44 -1.16 -1.91
CA LYS A 111 -17.51 -0.61 -0.91
C LYS A 111 -16.72 0.58 -1.47
N LEU A 112 -16.20 0.49 -2.70
CA LEU A 112 -15.48 1.59 -3.35
C LEU A 112 -16.37 2.83 -3.54
N TYR A 113 -17.60 2.63 -4.02
CA TYR A 113 -18.56 3.70 -4.31
C TYR A 113 -19.04 4.40 -3.03
N ASN A 114 -19.38 3.64 -1.98
CA ASN A 114 -19.86 4.25 -0.74
C ASN A 114 -18.74 4.89 0.09
N HIS A 115 -17.49 4.43 -0.06
CA HIS A 115 -16.36 5.03 0.67
C HIS A 115 -15.81 6.30 0.05
N SER A 116 -16.06 6.59 -1.24
CA SER A 116 -15.64 7.87 -1.84
C SER A 116 -16.36 9.09 -1.26
N LEU A 117 -17.33 8.89 -0.36
CA LEU A 117 -18.16 9.93 0.24
C LEU A 117 -17.76 10.32 1.68
N GLN A 118 -16.86 9.57 2.32
CA GLN A 118 -16.42 9.87 3.70
C GLN A 118 -14.91 10.14 3.73
N ASN A 119 -14.52 11.34 4.17
CA ASN A 119 -13.12 11.76 4.32
C ASN A 119 -12.56 11.36 5.69
N ASP A 120 -12.61 10.07 6.04
CA ASP A 120 -12.05 9.55 7.30
C ASP A 120 -10.91 8.55 7.00
N ILE A 121 -10.01 8.35 7.95
CA ILE A 121 -8.87 7.44 7.82
C ILE A 121 -9.36 5.99 7.61
N ILE A 122 -10.44 5.60 8.29
CA ILE A 122 -11.03 4.26 8.18
C ILE A 122 -11.57 4.02 6.76
N SER A 123 -12.24 5.02 6.18
CA SER A 123 -12.78 4.92 4.82
C SER A 123 -11.67 4.79 3.78
N LEU A 124 -10.53 5.41 4.06
CA LEU A 124 -9.37 5.36 3.21
C LEU A 124 -8.69 3.98 3.20
N TYR A 125 -8.49 3.37 4.37
CA TYR A 125 -8.00 1.99 4.44
C TYR A 125 -8.95 1.02 3.75
N SER A 126 -10.26 1.16 3.95
CA SER A 126 -11.23 0.32 3.23
C SER A 126 -11.23 0.56 1.73
N HIS A 127 -10.94 1.78 1.26
CA HIS A 127 -10.78 2.09 -0.16
C HIS A 127 -9.54 1.38 -0.72
N PHE A 128 -8.40 1.47 -0.03
CA PHE A 128 -7.19 0.74 -0.38
C PHE A 128 -7.43 -0.78 -0.45
N PHE A 129 -8.00 -1.38 0.60
CA PHE A 129 -8.29 -2.81 0.62
C PHE A 129 -9.26 -3.25 -0.49
N SER A 130 -10.27 -2.43 -0.78
CA SER A 130 -11.21 -2.76 -1.85
C SER A 130 -10.59 -2.64 -3.25
N GLN A 131 -9.64 -1.73 -3.47
CA GLN A 131 -8.83 -1.71 -4.71
C GLN A 131 -7.95 -2.96 -4.85
N VAL A 132 -7.28 -3.41 -3.77
CA VAL A 132 -6.48 -4.64 -3.79
C VAL A 132 -7.35 -5.86 -4.11
N ILE A 133 -8.51 -5.97 -3.45
CA ILE A 133 -9.48 -7.05 -3.69
C ILE A 133 -10.00 -7.01 -5.13
N LEU A 134 -10.31 -5.83 -5.66
CA LEU A 134 -10.77 -5.67 -7.05
C LEU A 134 -9.68 -6.07 -8.05
N THR A 135 -8.42 -5.70 -7.79
CA THR A 135 -7.25 -6.10 -8.59
C THR A 135 -7.12 -7.62 -8.65
N LEU A 136 -7.19 -8.28 -7.49
CA LEU A 136 -7.13 -9.73 -7.39
C LEU A 136 -8.27 -10.40 -8.15
N ASN A 137 -9.51 -9.95 -7.92
CA ASN A 137 -10.68 -10.48 -8.60
C ASN A 137 -10.53 -10.37 -10.12
N ILE A 138 -10.11 -9.22 -10.63
CA ILE A 138 -9.98 -9.02 -12.08
C ILE A 138 -8.85 -9.88 -12.65
N SER A 139 -7.72 -10.01 -11.95
CA SER A 139 -6.66 -10.93 -12.38
C SER A 139 -7.15 -12.39 -12.48
N LEU A 140 -7.98 -12.83 -11.53
CA LEU A 140 -8.59 -14.16 -11.52
C LEU A 140 -9.61 -14.35 -12.65
N LEU A 141 -10.45 -13.35 -12.93
CA LEU A 141 -11.37 -13.36 -14.07
C LEU A 141 -10.60 -13.50 -15.39
N PHE A 142 -9.47 -12.81 -15.52
CA PHE A 142 -8.67 -12.88 -16.73
C PHE A 142 -8.00 -14.23 -16.92
N LEU A 143 -7.47 -14.84 -15.85
CA LEU A 143 -7.02 -16.22 -15.89
C LEU A 143 -8.16 -17.14 -16.37
N TYR A 144 -9.35 -16.99 -15.81
CA TYR A 144 -10.53 -17.77 -16.23
C TYR A 144 -10.92 -17.55 -17.70
N LEU A 145 -10.99 -16.31 -18.17
CA LEU A 145 -11.35 -16.00 -19.57
C LEU A 145 -10.31 -16.56 -20.55
N ASN A 146 -9.03 -16.46 -20.21
CA ASN A 146 -7.95 -17.06 -20.98
C ASN A 146 -8.17 -18.58 -21.12
N GLU A 147 -8.71 -19.23 -20.09
CA GLU A 147 -9.02 -20.67 -20.14
C GLU A 147 -10.24 -21.06 -20.94
N VAL A 148 -11.35 -20.34 -20.80
CA VAL A 148 -12.53 -20.58 -21.63
C VAL A 148 -12.19 -20.44 -23.11
N ILE A 149 -11.29 -19.51 -23.43
CA ILE A 149 -10.77 -19.28 -24.78
C ILE A 149 -9.85 -20.42 -25.22
N ASN A 150 -8.93 -20.90 -24.37
CA ASN A 150 -8.07 -22.05 -24.70
C ASN A 150 -8.90 -23.30 -25.04
N ILE A 151 -9.87 -23.67 -24.19
CA ILE A 151 -10.68 -24.88 -24.34
C ILE A 151 -11.55 -24.84 -25.61
N LYS A 152 -12.20 -23.71 -25.89
CA LYS A 152 -13.09 -23.59 -27.05
C LYS A 152 -12.34 -23.52 -28.39
N ILE A 153 -11.11 -23.01 -28.40
CA ILE A 153 -10.38 -22.78 -29.66
C ILE A 153 -9.41 -23.91 -30.01
N ASP A 154 -8.98 -24.74 -29.06
CA ASP A 154 -8.33 -26.03 -29.37
C ASP A 154 -9.24 -26.92 -30.26
N HIS A 155 -10.55 -26.76 -30.17
CA HIS A 155 -11.52 -27.40 -31.07
C HIS A 155 -11.61 -26.79 -32.49
N LEU A 156 -11.07 -25.59 -32.72
CA LEU A 156 -11.21 -24.83 -33.97
C LEU A 156 -9.94 -24.84 -34.87
N ASN A 157 -8.84 -25.49 -34.44
CA ASN A 157 -7.59 -25.64 -35.21
C ASN A 157 -6.96 -24.33 -35.76
N ASN A 158 -7.32 -23.15 -35.25
CA ASN A 158 -6.85 -21.87 -35.77
C ASN A 158 -5.83 -21.20 -34.83
N THR A 159 -4.58 -21.64 -34.92
CA THR A 159 -3.47 -21.26 -34.04
C THR A 159 -3.09 -19.77 -34.09
N MET A 160 -3.34 -19.08 -35.20
CA MET A 160 -3.07 -17.64 -35.31
C MET A 160 -4.05 -16.79 -34.49
N LEU A 161 -5.34 -17.10 -34.57
CA LEU A 161 -6.39 -16.34 -33.86
C LEU A 161 -6.21 -16.49 -32.34
N ILE A 162 -5.83 -17.69 -31.87
CA ILE A 162 -5.52 -17.99 -30.46
C ILE A 162 -4.38 -17.12 -29.95
N ASN A 163 -3.28 -17.02 -30.70
CA ASN A 163 -2.13 -16.25 -30.26
C ASN A 163 -2.45 -14.75 -30.21
N TYR A 164 -3.32 -14.26 -31.10
CA TYR A 164 -3.74 -12.86 -31.09
C TYR A 164 -4.67 -12.55 -29.91
N THR A 165 -5.67 -13.40 -29.63
CA THR A 165 -6.58 -13.21 -28.49
C THR A 165 -5.82 -13.29 -27.17
N ARG A 166 -4.86 -14.20 -27.02
CA ARG A 166 -4.00 -14.30 -25.83
C ARG A 166 -3.16 -13.04 -25.61
N LYS A 167 -2.52 -12.52 -26.66
CA LYS A 167 -1.74 -11.27 -26.59
C LYS A 167 -2.64 -10.08 -26.25
N LEU A 168 -3.84 -10.02 -26.81
CA LEU A 168 -4.80 -8.95 -26.53
C LEU A 168 -5.28 -8.99 -25.08
N ILE A 169 -5.61 -10.17 -24.56
CA ILE A 169 -6.00 -10.35 -23.15
C ILE A 169 -4.84 -9.97 -22.23
N PHE A 170 -3.64 -10.45 -22.49
CA PHE A 170 -2.46 -10.08 -21.72
C PHE A 170 -2.25 -8.57 -21.74
N PHE A 171 -2.32 -7.93 -22.91
CA PHE A 171 -2.19 -6.48 -23.04
C PHE A 171 -3.24 -5.71 -22.23
N ILE A 172 -4.51 -6.12 -22.29
CA ILE A 172 -5.60 -5.51 -21.51
C ILE A 172 -5.37 -5.72 -20.00
N THR A 173 -4.91 -6.91 -19.58
CA THR A 173 -4.59 -7.16 -18.16
C THR A 173 -3.46 -6.28 -17.67
N THR A 174 -2.39 -6.12 -18.46
CA THR A 174 -1.27 -5.27 -18.10
C THR A 174 -1.73 -3.82 -17.98
N LEU A 175 -2.45 -3.29 -18.98
CA LEU A 175 -3.02 -1.93 -18.92
C LEU A 175 -3.91 -1.73 -17.69
N PHE A 176 -4.77 -2.68 -17.40
CA PHE A 176 -5.68 -2.58 -16.26
C PHE A 176 -4.94 -2.67 -14.92
N SER A 177 -3.95 -3.55 -14.79
CA SER A 177 -3.08 -3.62 -13.61
C SER A 177 -2.27 -2.35 -13.40
N THR A 178 -1.77 -1.72 -14.47
CA THR A 178 -1.08 -0.43 -14.38
C THR A 178 -2.02 0.70 -13.96
N TYR A 179 -3.26 0.69 -14.44
CA TYR A 179 -4.29 1.65 -14.00
C TYR A 179 -4.61 1.50 -12.51
N LEU A 180 -4.72 0.27 -12.02
CA LEU A 180 -4.95 0.00 -10.60
C LEU A 180 -3.76 0.41 -9.73
N LEU A 181 -2.53 0.12 -10.14
CA LEU A 181 -1.32 0.58 -9.46
C LEU A 181 -1.26 2.11 -9.40
N PHE A 182 -1.59 2.79 -10.50
CA PHE A 182 -1.67 4.24 -10.55
C PHE A 182 -2.71 4.79 -9.57
N ASN A 183 -3.91 4.19 -9.52
CA ASN A 183 -4.94 4.58 -8.56
C ASN A 183 -4.53 4.32 -7.11
N LEU A 184 -3.82 3.23 -6.83
CA LEU A 184 -3.31 2.91 -5.51
C LEU A 184 -2.28 3.96 -5.06
N ILE A 185 -1.37 4.37 -5.94
CA ILE A 185 -0.44 5.48 -5.67
C ILE A 185 -1.21 6.78 -5.40
N ASN A 186 -2.23 7.08 -6.19
CA ASN A 186 -3.05 8.28 -6.01
C ASN A 186 -3.83 8.24 -4.68
N THR A 187 -4.38 7.09 -4.31
CA THR A 187 -5.04 6.89 -3.01
C THR A 187 -4.04 7.10 -1.88
N LEU A 188 -2.84 6.55 -1.96
CA LEU A 188 -1.80 6.76 -0.94
C LEU A 188 -1.41 8.25 -0.83
N TYR A 189 -1.29 8.95 -1.96
CA TYR A 189 -1.03 10.39 -1.98
C TYR A 189 -2.16 11.19 -1.29
N ILE A 190 -3.42 10.92 -1.66
CA ILE A 190 -4.59 11.54 -1.04
C ILE A 190 -4.66 11.20 0.45
N SER A 191 -4.30 9.97 0.84
CA SER A 191 -4.24 9.53 2.23
C SER A 191 -3.27 10.35 3.03
N ASN A 192 -2.06 10.53 2.49
CA ASN A 192 -1.01 11.25 3.17
C ASN A 192 -1.42 12.72 3.35
N GLU A 193 -1.98 13.35 2.32
CA GLU A 193 -2.50 14.72 2.41
C GLU A 193 -3.66 14.81 3.43
N MET A 194 -4.60 13.86 3.46
CA MET A 194 -5.70 13.86 4.44
C MET A 194 -5.22 13.65 5.88
N ILE A 195 -4.25 12.75 6.11
CA ILE A 195 -3.67 12.52 7.46
C ILE A 195 -2.92 13.77 7.92
N VAL A 196 -2.08 14.35 7.05
CA VAL A 196 -1.31 15.56 7.35
C VAL A 196 -2.23 16.77 7.59
N GLN A 197 -3.34 16.86 6.88
CA GLN A 197 -4.30 17.96 6.99
C GLN A 197 -5.45 17.68 7.97
N SER A 198 -5.47 16.52 8.63
CA SER A 198 -6.59 16.14 9.48
C SER A 198 -6.73 17.12 10.64
N LYS A 199 -7.96 17.59 10.86
CA LYS A 199 -8.27 18.56 11.93
C LYS A 199 -8.17 17.93 13.32
N ASP A 200 -8.21 16.60 13.38
CA ASP A 200 -8.20 15.81 14.61
C ASP A 200 -6.80 15.70 15.22
N LEU A 201 -5.75 15.96 14.43
CA LEU A 201 -4.39 15.99 14.93
C LEU A 201 -4.10 17.38 15.54
N TYR A 202 -4.44 17.50 16.82
CA TYR A 202 -4.22 18.69 17.65
C TYR A 202 -2.82 19.31 17.48
N ASN A 203 -1.79 18.45 17.39
CA ASN A 203 -0.40 18.86 17.23
C ASN A 203 -0.16 19.64 15.91
N PHE A 204 -0.78 19.21 14.81
CA PHE A 204 -0.67 19.92 13.52
C PHE A 204 -1.39 21.27 13.54
N ARG A 205 -2.52 21.37 14.24
CA ARG A 205 -3.23 22.65 14.40
C ARG A 205 -2.37 23.65 15.16
N LYS A 206 -1.80 23.28 16.30
CA LYS A 206 -0.91 24.15 17.09
C LYS A 206 0.34 24.57 16.32
N LEU A 207 0.91 23.65 15.52
CA LEU A 207 2.05 23.93 14.67
C LEU A 207 1.72 25.02 13.65
N LYS A 208 0.58 24.92 12.96
CA LYS A 208 0.09 25.96 12.04
C LYS A 208 -0.15 27.30 12.73
N GLU A 209 -0.74 27.29 13.94
CA GLU A 209 -0.98 28.50 14.72
C GLU A 209 0.32 29.22 15.11
N LYS A 210 1.35 28.49 15.54
CA LYS A 210 2.64 29.08 15.92
C LYS A 210 3.35 29.75 14.74
N PHE A 211 3.33 29.11 13.58
CA PHE A 211 3.89 29.74 12.39
C PHE A 211 3.13 30.98 11.95
N LYS A 212 1.79 30.99 12.05
CA LYS A 212 0.98 32.20 11.82
C LYS A 212 1.35 33.34 12.77
N GLN A 213 1.75 33.01 14.00
CA GLN A 213 2.22 34.00 14.99
C GLN A 213 3.64 34.50 14.70
N GLN A 214 4.49 33.69 14.06
CA GLN A 214 5.89 34.03 13.76
C GLN A 214 6.07 34.78 12.41
N GLY A 215 5.04 34.83 11.58
CA GLY A 215 5.01 35.65 10.37
C GLY A 215 3.72 35.41 9.59
N ASN A 216 3.34 36.35 8.72
CA ASN A 216 2.21 36.27 7.77
C ASN A 216 2.41 35.15 6.72
N VAL A 217 2.55 33.91 7.18
CA VAL A 217 2.71 32.72 6.34
C VAL A 217 1.34 32.04 6.32
N ASP A 218 0.52 32.44 5.36
CA ASP A 218 -0.83 31.90 5.21
C ASP A 218 -0.84 30.44 4.71
N ASN A 219 0.24 30.01 4.03
CA ASN A 219 0.34 28.70 3.41
C ASN A 219 1.58 27.93 3.87
N ILE A 220 1.37 26.99 4.80
CA ILE A 220 2.38 26.04 5.27
C ILE A 220 1.96 24.66 4.81
N LYS A 221 2.81 24.04 3.99
CA LYS A 221 2.61 22.66 3.53
C LYS A 221 3.63 21.77 4.21
N ILE A 222 3.17 20.69 4.85
CA ILE A 222 4.09 19.73 5.48
C ILE A 222 4.52 18.75 4.39
N LEU A 223 5.83 18.64 4.19
CA LEU A 223 6.42 17.82 3.13
C LEU A 223 6.70 16.40 3.63
N TYR A 224 7.27 16.31 4.84
CA TYR A 224 7.70 15.05 5.42
C TYR A 224 7.72 15.17 6.95
N LEU A 225 7.44 14.07 7.63
CA LEU A 225 7.45 13.98 9.09
C LEU A 225 8.19 12.71 9.47
N ASN A 226 9.18 12.85 10.35
CA ASN A 226 9.83 11.74 11.02
C ASN A 226 9.78 12.00 12.53
N ARG A 227 10.23 11.06 13.37
CA ARG A 227 10.10 11.17 14.83
C ARG A 227 10.84 12.37 15.41
N ASP A 228 11.92 12.80 14.77
CA ASP A 228 12.79 13.83 15.33
C ASP A 228 12.50 15.21 14.69
N TYR A 229 12.00 15.25 13.47
CA TYR A 229 11.89 16.44 12.64
C TYR A 229 10.56 16.53 11.86
N VAL A 230 10.12 17.77 11.64
CA VAL A 230 9.01 18.12 10.76
C VAL A 230 9.52 19.04 9.66
N PHE A 231 9.27 18.68 8.41
CA PHE A 231 9.67 19.46 7.24
C PHE A 231 8.46 20.19 6.67
N CYS A 232 8.57 21.51 6.57
CA CYS A 232 7.51 22.40 6.11
C CYS A 232 8.01 23.23 4.92
N GLU A 233 7.23 23.28 3.86
CA GLU A 233 7.34 24.28 2.80
C GLU A 233 6.56 25.53 3.23
N ILE A 234 7.26 26.66 3.28
CA ILE A 234 6.74 27.99 3.58
C ILE A 234 6.79 28.79 2.28
N SER A 235 5.62 29.28 1.84
CA SER A 235 5.55 30.21 0.72
C SER A 235 5.73 31.63 1.24
N THR A 236 6.88 32.25 0.95
CA THR A 236 7.15 33.66 1.24
C THR A 236 7.04 34.50 -0.03
N SER A 237 7.04 35.83 0.12
CA SER A 237 7.11 36.75 -1.02
C SER A 237 8.36 36.58 -1.89
N PHE A 238 9.41 35.94 -1.35
CA PHE A 238 10.70 35.74 -2.01
C PHE A 238 10.86 34.35 -2.63
N GLY A 239 9.89 33.45 -2.45
CA GLY A 239 9.90 32.11 -3.02
C GLY A 239 9.44 31.05 -2.03
N LYS A 240 9.83 29.80 -2.32
CA LYS A 240 9.53 28.64 -1.49
C LYS A 240 10.73 28.32 -0.61
N GLU A 241 10.54 28.31 0.69
CA GLU A 241 11.57 27.97 1.68
C GLU A 241 11.18 26.70 2.42
N ILE A 242 12.17 25.88 2.79
CA ILE A 242 11.96 24.67 3.58
C ILE A 242 12.40 24.95 5.01
N ALA A 243 11.44 24.95 5.93
CA ALA A 243 11.67 25.02 7.35
C ALA A 243 11.72 23.61 7.97
N ILE A 244 12.61 23.44 8.93
CA ILE A 244 12.79 22.18 9.64
C ILE A 244 12.66 22.48 11.12
N ILE A 245 11.74 21.80 11.78
CA ILE A 245 11.49 21.97 13.21
C ILE A 245 11.77 20.65 13.92
N GLU A 246 12.49 20.72 15.04
CA GLU A 246 12.63 19.58 15.92
C GLU A 246 11.31 19.27 16.63
N GLN A 247 10.89 18.00 16.63
CA GLN A 247 9.66 17.59 17.32
C GLN A 247 9.70 17.92 18.81
N LYS A 248 10.88 17.89 19.44
CA LYS A 248 11.04 18.25 20.86
C LYS A 248 10.59 19.69 21.13
N GLU A 249 10.86 20.62 20.22
CA GLU A 249 10.41 22.02 20.33
C GLU A 249 8.90 22.17 20.14
N LEU A 250 8.26 21.21 19.47
CA LEU A 250 6.80 21.15 19.36
C LEU A 250 6.17 20.56 20.63
N LEU A 251 6.82 19.57 21.24
CA LEU A 251 6.34 18.89 22.45
C LEU A 251 6.66 19.67 23.74
N SER A 252 7.71 20.49 23.80
CA SER A 252 8.05 21.33 24.97
C SER A 252 7.04 22.46 25.24
N ILE A 253 6.02 22.59 24.39
CA ILE A 253 4.94 23.57 24.45
C ILE A 253 3.70 22.98 25.17
N PHE A 254 3.75 21.72 25.62
CA PHE A 254 2.76 21.22 26.56
C PHE A 254 3.05 21.86 27.94
N PRO A 255 2.04 22.44 28.61
CA PRO A 255 2.22 22.76 30.02
C PRO A 255 2.65 21.47 30.70
N LYS A 256 3.75 21.51 31.47
CA LYS A 256 4.01 20.48 32.46
C LYS A 256 2.70 20.36 33.24
N LYS A 257 2.13 19.15 33.31
CA LYS A 257 1.20 18.88 34.40
C LYS A 257 1.97 19.26 35.65
N ASP A 258 1.45 20.23 36.41
CA ASP A 258 1.97 20.53 37.72
C ASP A 258 1.94 19.23 38.50
N ASP A 259 3.12 18.66 38.77
CA ASP A 259 3.32 17.57 39.72
C ASP A 259 3.18 18.11 41.16
N ASP A 260 2.21 18.99 41.39
CA ASP A 260 1.87 19.61 42.66
C ASP A 260 0.50 19.08 43.14
N GLU A 261 0.36 17.77 43.24
CA GLU A 261 -0.58 17.14 44.18
C GLU A 261 0.12 15.97 44.90
N GLU A 262 1.33 16.21 45.42
CA GLU A 262 1.71 15.64 46.71
C GLU A 262 1.30 16.63 47.80
N LYS A 263 0.16 16.36 48.44
CA LYS A 263 -0.08 16.60 49.87
C LYS A 263 -1.29 15.81 50.35
#